data_AF-A0A4V2AX45-F1
#
_entry.id   AF-A0A4V2AX45-F1
#
_cell.length_a   1.000
_cell.length_b   1.000
_cell.length_c   1.000
_cell.angle_alpha   90.00
_cell.angle_beta   90.00
_cell.angle_gamma   90.00
#
_symmetry.space_group_name_H-M   'P 1'
#
loop_
_entity.id
_entity.type
_entity.pdbx_description
1 polymer ?
#
loop_
_entity_poly.entity_id
_entity_poly.type
_entity_poly.pdbx_seq_one_letter_code
_entity_poly.pdbx_strand_id
1 'polypeptide(L)'
;MFRVFTFLLLMPFICQSQTITFADSTNTWHLLSVYNSGGIFTVANETFGFGSSDSSGIYRHLSASNSYSGYVREDLATKQVYVRMVTFEGSAADTAEMLLYDFSLQQGDTFTVSRLPNILYMHIVDSIDQVLVDGIPHRRQFLLPLPGSAPGSAGYAVIEGIGCTAGPFYPYNPHFFEAHYYMNCFRNKGSYPVLDPATGYVAIFKNGATQFLPYHNDNTCNPVAVEEPQSESPVETVFPQPADKDVMIRFRSPITGSLTIADISGRTKFEMLLNKTHEVQVNRPDNALFVFFTVRDVLSEKVYRGKLLFLAH
;
A
#
# COMPACT_ATOMS: atom_id res chain seq x y z
N MET A 1 58.49 39.19 0.58
CA MET A 1 58.11 38.34 1.73
C MET A 1 56.59 38.20 1.71
N PHE A 2 56.06 37.27 0.90
CA PHE A 2 54.62 37.04 0.73
C PHE A 2 54.29 35.70 1.41
N ARG A 3 53.60 35.76 2.55
CA ARG A 3 53.03 34.57 3.21
C ARG A 3 51.61 34.39 2.69
N VAL A 4 51.45 33.47 1.74
CA VAL A 4 50.14 32.96 1.32
C VAL A 4 49.73 31.93 2.38
N PHE A 5 48.87 32.36 3.31
CA PHE A 5 48.23 31.50 4.29
C PHE A 5 47.00 30.87 3.63
N THR A 6 47.17 29.70 3.01
CA THR A 6 46.04 28.90 2.50
C THR A 6 45.34 28.26 3.69
N PHE A 7 44.34 28.95 4.23
CA PHE A 7 43.37 28.38 5.17
C PHE A 7 42.44 27.45 4.37
N LEU A 8 42.79 26.16 4.30
CA LEU A 8 41.89 25.11 3.82
C LEU A 8 40.74 24.99 4.83
N LEU A 9 39.62 25.64 4.50
CA LEU A 9 38.31 25.48 5.14
C LEU A 9 37.83 24.04 4.92
N LEU A 10 38.21 23.13 5.81
CA LEU A 10 37.52 21.86 6.01
C LEU A 10 36.19 22.18 6.70
N MET A 11 35.18 22.56 5.93
CA MET A 11 33.81 22.47 6.43
C MET A 11 33.48 20.97 6.53
N PRO A 12 33.26 20.42 7.74
CA PRO A 12 32.61 19.13 7.82
C PRO A 12 31.22 19.33 7.22
N PHE A 13 30.98 18.72 6.06
CA PHE A 13 29.62 18.44 5.62
C PHE A 13 29.04 17.50 6.66
N ILE A 14 28.46 18.06 7.71
CA ILE A 14 27.58 17.32 8.61
C ILE A 14 26.36 17.04 7.75
N CYS A 15 26.40 15.92 7.02
CA CYS A 15 25.21 15.33 6.46
C CYS A 15 24.36 14.94 7.67
N GLN A 16 23.49 15.85 8.10
CA GLN A 16 22.42 15.51 9.01
C GLN A 16 21.46 14.65 8.21
N SER A 17 21.75 13.36 8.15
CA SER A 17 20.79 12.38 7.70
C SER A 17 19.64 12.46 8.69
N GLN A 18 18.54 13.07 8.27
CA GLN A 18 17.38 13.23 9.13
C GLN A 18 16.72 11.86 9.27
N THR A 19 16.78 11.29 10.46
CA THR A 19 16.04 10.07 10.79
C THR A 19 14.55 10.32 10.57
N ILE A 20 13.90 9.46 9.77
CA ILE A 20 12.45 9.50 9.58
C ILE A 20 11.80 9.13 10.92
N THR A 21 10.84 9.95 11.37
CA THR A 21 10.03 9.70 12.57
C THR A 21 8.62 9.30 12.14
N PHE A 22 7.97 8.41 12.88
CA PHE A 22 6.63 7.92 12.55
C PHE A 22 5.62 9.08 12.46
N ALA A 23 5.73 10.06 13.36
CA ALA A 23 4.86 11.22 13.41
C ALA A 23 5.29 12.40 12.49
N ASP A 24 6.18 12.17 11.51
CA ASP A 24 6.53 13.18 10.49
C ASP A 24 5.32 13.44 9.59
N SER A 25 4.85 14.69 9.53
CA SER A 25 3.67 15.09 8.77
C SER A 25 3.79 14.88 7.25
N THR A 26 4.99 14.64 6.74
CA THR A 26 5.24 14.35 5.34
C THR A 26 5.16 12.86 5.01
N ASN A 27 4.96 12.00 6.01
CA ASN A 27 4.76 10.57 5.82
C ASN A 27 3.43 10.30 5.13
N THR A 28 3.45 9.36 4.19
CA THR A 28 2.26 8.83 3.54
C THR A 28 2.45 7.33 3.32
N TRP A 29 1.46 6.54 3.72
CA TRP A 29 1.46 5.09 3.51
C TRP A 29 0.47 4.75 2.42
N HIS A 30 0.93 3.98 1.43
CA HIS A 30 0.09 3.40 0.40
C HIS A 30 -0.07 1.91 0.69
N LEU A 31 -1.28 1.49 1.04
CA LEU A 31 -1.61 0.11 1.34
C LEU A 31 -2.41 -0.51 0.20
N LEU A 32 -2.23 -1.80 -0.02
CA LEU A 32 -3.12 -2.64 -0.79
C LEU A 32 -4.05 -3.37 0.17
N SER A 33 -5.34 -3.12 0.04
CA SER A 33 -6.39 -3.93 0.63
C SER A 33 -6.70 -5.08 -0.29
N VAL A 34 -6.51 -6.31 0.17
CA VAL A 34 -6.84 -7.52 -0.59
C VAL A 34 -8.03 -8.18 0.09
N TYR A 35 -9.18 -8.20 -0.60
CA TYR A 35 -10.39 -8.87 -0.16
C TYR A 35 -10.57 -10.16 -0.94
N ASN A 36 -10.90 -11.27 -0.26
CA ASN A 36 -11.31 -12.51 -0.90
C ASN A 36 -12.82 -12.69 -0.75
N SER A 37 -13.60 -12.39 -1.79
CA SER A 37 -15.04 -12.67 -1.78
C SER A 37 -15.33 -13.86 -2.69
N GLY A 38 -15.48 -15.05 -2.10
CA GLY A 38 -15.83 -16.27 -2.85
C GLY A 38 -14.78 -16.71 -3.87
N GLY A 39 -13.49 -16.52 -3.57
CA GLY A 39 -12.37 -16.88 -4.46
C GLY A 39 -11.98 -15.78 -5.45
N ILE A 40 -12.69 -14.65 -5.46
CA ILE A 40 -12.32 -13.46 -6.23
C ILE A 40 -11.53 -12.53 -5.31
N PHE A 41 -10.29 -12.24 -5.70
CA PHE A 41 -9.47 -11.25 -5.02
C PHE A 41 -9.76 -9.85 -5.59
N THR A 42 -10.30 -8.97 -4.75
CA THR A 42 -10.45 -7.55 -5.04
C THR A 42 -9.29 -6.81 -4.37
N VAL A 43 -8.63 -5.94 -5.13
CA VAL A 43 -7.53 -5.12 -4.64
C VAL A 43 -7.96 -3.66 -4.64
N ALA A 44 -7.93 -3.02 -3.48
CA ALA A 44 -8.16 -1.58 -3.34
C ALA A 44 -6.90 -0.88 -2.85
N ASN A 45 -6.63 0.33 -3.35
CA ASN A 45 -5.55 1.16 -2.86
C ASN A 45 -6.06 2.06 -1.74
N GLU A 46 -5.32 2.10 -0.63
CA GLU A 46 -5.60 3.00 0.47
C GLU A 46 -4.40 3.88 0.74
N THR A 47 -4.65 5.15 1.02
CA THR A 47 -3.61 6.11 1.33
C THR A 47 -3.87 6.70 2.71
N PHE A 48 -2.91 6.50 3.62
CA PHE A 48 -2.89 7.15 4.93
C PHE A 48 -1.96 8.34 4.87
N GLY A 49 -2.40 9.47 5.41
CA GLY A 49 -1.59 10.67 5.50
C GLY A 49 -1.93 11.48 6.73
N PHE A 50 -1.00 12.37 7.10
CA PHE A 50 -1.19 13.28 8.21
C PHE A 50 -2.03 14.50 7.82
N GLY A 51 -3.01 14.80 8.66
CA GLY A 51 -3.77 16.05 8.67
C GLY A 51 -3.31 17.02 9.75
N SER A 52 -4.23 17.88 10.20
CA SER A 52 -3.96 18.84 11.28
C SER A 52 -3.68 18.15 12.62
N SER A 53 -2.92 18.81 13.47
CA SER A 53 -2.70 18.33 14.85
C SER A 53 -3.94 18.53 15.71
N ASP A 54 -3.97 17.87 16.85
CA ASP A 54 -4.96 18.16 17.88
C ASP A 54 -4.73 19.55 18.49
N SER A 55 -5.63 19.98 19.38
CA SER A 55 -5.53 21.29 20.05
C SER A 55 -4.28 21.44 20.92
N SER A 56 -3.67 20.34 21.37
CA SER A 56 -2.42 20.37 22.15
C SER A 56 -1.18 20.50 21.27
N GLY A 57 -1.26 20.15 19.99
CA GLY A 57 -0.12 20.08 19.07
C GLY A 57 0.79 18.87 19.31
N ILE A 58 0.48 18.02 20.30
CA ILE A 58 1.25 16.83 20.65
C ILE A 58 0.92 15.68 19.70
N TYR A 59 -0.35 15.55 19.33
CA TYR A 59 -0.78 14.49 18.44
C TYR A 59 -0.98 15.00 17.03
N ARG A 60 -0.64 14.16 16.06
CA ARG A 60 -0.91 14.39 14.65
C ARG A 60 -2.08 13.52 14.23
N HIS A 61 -3.05 14.10 13.53
CA HIS A 61 -4.17 13.34 12.98
C HIS A 61 -3.68 12.51 11.80
N LEU A 62 -3.75 11.20 11.89
CA LEU A 62 -3.50 10.25 10.82
C LEU A 62 -4.84 9.73 10.31
N SER A 63 -5.08 9.79 9.01
CA SER A 63 -6.35 9.32 8.43
C SER A 63 -6.17 8.67 7.07
N ALA A 64 -7.07 7.76 6.73
CA ALA A 64 -7.23 7.20 5.40
C ALA A 64 -8.51 7.68 4.71
N SER A 65 -8.57 7.48 3.40
CA SER A 65 -9.72 7.84 2.55
C SER A 65 -11.01 7.10 2.89
N ASN A 66 -10.94 5.95 3.55
CA ASN A 66 -12.05 5.06 3.90
C ASN A 66 -12.51 5.16 5.37
N SER A 67 -12.41 6.35 5.97
CA SER A 67 -12.94 6.67 7.32
C SER A 67 -12.16 6.11 8.52
N TYR A 68 -10.99 5.51 8.35
CA TYR A 68 -10.09 5.27 9.48
C TYR A 68 -9.37 6.56 9.86
N SER A 69 -9.46 6.92 11.14
CA SER A 69 -8.70 8.06 11.64
C SER A 69 -8.35 7.95 13.11
N GLY A 70 -7.17 8.46 13.46
CA GLY A 70 -6.64 8.46 14.81
C GLY A 70 -5.60 9.55 15.01
N TYR A 71 -5.48 10.03 16.24
CA TYR A 71 -4.43 10.95 16.66
C TYR A 71 -3.25 10.14 17.15
N VAL A 72 -2.10 10.26 16.49
CA VAL A 72 -0.88 9.54 16.86
C VAL A 72 0.18 10.49 17.40
N ARG A 73 0.98 9.99 18.35
CA ARG A 73 2.21 10.65 18.79
C ARG A 73 3.32 9.62 18.89
N GLU A 74 4.55 10.10 18.81
CA GLU A 74 5.75 9.30 18.99
C GLU A 74 6.56 9.90 20.13
N ASP A 75 7.00 9.04 21.05
CA ASP A 75 7.92 9.36 22.13
C ASP A 75 9.30 8.80 21.77
N LEU A 76 10.20 9.69 21.37
CA LEU A 76 11.56 9.31 20.96
C LEU A 76 12.45 8.87 22.13
N ALA A 77 12.11 9.29 23.36
CA ALA A 77 12.90 8.93 24.53
C ALA A 77 12.61 7.48 24.97
N THR A 78 11.34 7.07 24.93
CA THR A 78 10.93 5.69 25.25
C THR A 78 10.84 4.78 24.03
N LYS A 79 10.95 5.35 22.81
CA LYS A 79 10.78 4.66 21.52
C LYS A 79 9.41 4.00 21.37
N GLN A 80 8.38 4.73 21.78
CA GLN A 80 7.00 4.24 21.78
C GLN A 80 6.13 5.13 20.90
N VAL A 81 5.19 4.50 20.18
CA VAL A 81 4.17 5.19 19.40
C VAL A 81 2.82 4.95 20.05
N TYR A 82 2.04 6.00 20.21
CA TYR A 82 0.72 5.95 20.82
C TYR A 82 -0.35 6.43 19.85
N VAL A 83 -1.58 5.97 20.06
CA VAL A 83 -2.74 6.33 19.26
C VAL A 83 -3.98 6.60 20.12
N ARG A 84 -4.81 7.54 19.68
CA ARG A 84 -6.20 7.75 20.15
C ARG A 84 -7.11 7.67 18.93
N MET A 85 -8.07 6.74 18.94
CA MET A 85 -8.83 6.43 17.74
C MET A 85 -10.09 7.28 17.65
N VAL A 86 -10.26 8.00 16.54
CA VAL A 86 -11.37 8.94 16.35
C VAL A 86 -12.53 8.23 15.68
N THR A 87 -12.27 7.59 14.54
CA THR A 87 -13.27 6.85 13.80
C THR A 87 -12.76 5.47 13.47
N PHE A 88 -13.63 4.50 13.75
CA PHE A 88 -13.43 3.12 13.41
C PHE A 88 -14.79 2.56 12.98
N GLU A 89 -14.82 1.72 11.93
CA GLU A 89 -16.02 1.19 11.26
C GLU A 89 -17.22 0.95 12.20
N GLY A 90 -18.13 1.92 12.24
CA GLY A 90 -19.38 1.83 13.00
C GLY A 90 -19.25 1.85 14.53
N SER A 91 -18.07 2.08 15.10
CA SER A 91 -17.90 2.21 16.56
C SER A 91 -17.80 3.66 17.01
N ALA A 92 -18.19 3.91 18.26
CA ALA A 92 -17.94 5.20 18.91
C ALA A 92 -16.43 5.47 18.99
N ALA A 93 -16.06 6.76 18.96
CA ALA A 93 -14.68 7.20 19.14
C ALA A 93 -14.14 6.73 20.49
N ASP A 94 -13.00 6.03 20.50
CA ASP A 94 -12.26 5.74 21.71
C ASP A 94 -11.11 6.75 21.85
N THR A 95 -11.33 7.75 22.69
CA THR A 95 -10.36 8.83 22.92
C THR A 95 -9.24 8.42 23.88
N ALA A 96 -9.27 7.21 24.44
CA ALA A 96 -8.20 6.73 25.31
C ALA A 96 -6.89 6.59 24.52
N GLU A 97 -5.78 7.01 25.14
CA GLU A 97 -4.46 6.77 24.59
C GLU A 97 -4.09 5.29 24.75
N MET A 98 -3.59 4.70 23.68
CA MET A 98 -3.15 3.32 23.63
C MET A 98 -1.76 3.24 23.05
N LEU A 99 -0.96 2.30 23.56
CA LEU A 99 0.34 1.97 23.00
C LEU A 99 0.14 1.20 21.68
N LEU A 100 0.66 1.75 20.59
CA LEU A 100 0.55 1.17 19.26
C LEU A 100 1.81 0.40 18.89
N TYR A 101 2.99 0.98 19.13
CA TYR A 101 4.29 0.34 18.89
C TYR A 101 5.24 0.58 20.06
N ASP A 102 6.07 -0.41 20.38
CA ASP A 102 7.13 -0.32 21.37
C ASP A 102 8.43 -0.90 20.84
N PHE A 103 9.32 0.00 20.39
CA PHE A 103 10.61 -0.38 19.84
C PHE A 103 11.66 -0.62 20.95
N SER A 104 11.29 -0.63 22.23
CA SER A 104 12.17 -1.04 23.33
C SER A 104 12.17 -2.55 23.56
N LEU A 105 11.09 -3.25 23.14
CA LEU A 105 10.91 -4.69 23.28
C LEU A 105 12.04 -5.50 22.65
N GLN A 106 12.47 -6.55 23.34
CA GLN A 106 13.49 -7.51 22.93
C GLN A 106 12.85 -8.78 22.33
N GLN A 107 13.67 -9.61 21.69
CA GLN A 107 13.21 -10.89 21.15
C GLN A 107 12.69 -11.78 22.29
N GLY A 108 11.50 -12.33 22.12
CA GLY A 108 10.80 -13.12 23.14
C GLY A 108 9.84 -12.31 24.03
N ASP A 109 9.93 -10.97 24.03
CA ASP A 109 8.97 -10.14 24.75
C ASP A 109 7.59 -10.20 24.10
N THR A 110 6.55 -9.98 24.90
CA THR A 110 5.16 -9.99 24.42
C THR A 110 4.60 -8.58 24.31
N PHE A 111 3.70 -8.40 23.34
CA PHE A 111 3.01 -7.15 23.07
C PHE A 111 1.51 -7.41 22.95
N THR A 112 0.72 -6.66 23.71
CA THR A 112 -0.74 -6.83 23.76
C THR A 112 -1.43 -5.51 23.47
N VAL A 113 -2.34 -5.53 22.51
CA VAL A 113 -3.22 -4.42 22.21
C VAL A 113 -4.67 -4.85 22.37
N SER A 114 -5.44 -4.07 23.13
CA SER A 114 -6.87 -4.31 23.32
C SER A 114 -7.65 -3.34 22.45
N ARG A 115 -8.45 -3.86 21.51
CA ARG A 115 -9.29 -3.01 20.65
C ARG A 115 -10.66 -2.73 21.25
N LEU A 116 -11.27 -3.76 21.83
CA LEU A 116 -12.56 -3.70 22.52
C LEU A 116 -12.42 -4.45 23.85
N PRO A 117 -13.30 -4.18 24.83
CA PRO A 117 -13.36 -5.02 26.03
C PRO A 117 -13.48 -6.49 25.60
N ASN A 118 -12.48 -7.31 25.97
CA ASN A 118 -12.36 -8.74 25.66
C ASN A 118 -11.83 -9.12 24.26
N ILE A 119 -11.39 -8.17 23.42
CA ILE A 119 -10.68 -8.48 22.17
C ILE A 119 -9.22 -8.09 22.33
N LEU A 120 -8.38 -9.09 22.59
CA LEU A 120 -6.94 -8.94 22.79
C LEU A 120 -6.17 -9.47 21.60
N TYR A 121 -5.34 -8.60 21.05
CA TYR A 121 -4.34 -8.93 20.04
C TYR A 121 -3.00 -9.13 20.74
N MET A 122 -2.61 -10.39 20.92
CA MET A 122 -1.41 -10.79 21.65
C MET A 122 -0.36 -11.29 20.67
N HIS A 123 0.82 -10.69 20.74
CA HIS A 123 1.94 -11.02 19.87
C HIS A 123 3.20 -11.23 20.68
N ILE A 124 4.16 -11.93 20.10
CA ILE A 124 5.52 -12.08 20.59
C ILE A 124 6.48 -11.49 19.56
N VAL A 125 7.53 -10.82 20.04
CA VAL A 125 8.65 -10.39 19.18
C VAL A 125 9.46 -11.63 18.82
N ASP A 126 9.21 -12.16 17.62
CA ASP A 126 9.85 -13.37 17.13
C ASP A 126 11.34 -13.15 16.81
N SER A 127 11.64 -12.04 16.15
CA SER A 127 13.00 -11.67 15.74
C SER A 127 13.12 -10.15 15.57
N ILE A 128 14.36 -9.67 15.62
CA ILE A 128 14.71 -8.26 15.45
C ILE A 128 15.90 -8.17 14.52
N ASP A 129 15.83 -7.28 13.55
CA ASP A 129 16.95 -6.93 12.70
C ASP A 129 16.96 -5.42 12.39
N GLN A 130 17.72 -5.05 11.36
CA GLN A 130 17.79 -3.69 10.86
C GLN A 130 17.41 -3.64 9.39
N VAL A 131 16.80 -2.53 9.01
CA VAL A 131 16.57 -2.15 7.62
C VAL A 131 17.20 -0.78 7.39
N LEU A 132 17.92 -0.62 6.30
CA LEU A 132 18.42 0.68 5.86
C LEU A 132 17.28 1.42 5.16
N VAL A 133 16.97 2.62 5.64
CA VAL A 133 16.03 3.57 5.04
C VAL A 133 16.85 4.71 4.48
N ASP A 134 17.00 4.77 3.16
CA ASP A 134 17.95 5.67 2.47
C ASP A 134 19.37 5.60 3.06
N GLY A 135 19.82 4.38 3.38
CA GLY A 135 21.14 4.12 3.95
C GLY A 135 21.27 4.39 5.45
N ILE A 136 20.23 4.90 6.11
CA ILE A 136 20.19 5.06 7.57
C ILE A 136 19.65 3.77 8.20
N PRO A 137 20.32 3.15 9.19
CA PRO A 137 19.78 1.97 9.85
C PRO A 137 18.59 2.31 10.75
N HIS A 138 17.50 1.57 10.58
CA HIS A 138 16.30 1.60 11.42
C HIS A 138 16.07 0.21 12.03
N ARG A 139 15.61 0.16 13.27
CA ARG A 139 15.23 -1.11 13.92
C ARG A 139 13.96 -1.66 13.26
N ARG A 140 13.95 -2.96 12.99
CA ARG A 140 12.76 -3.69 12.54
C ARG A 140 12.49 -4.87 13.46
N GLN A 141 11.25 -4.99 13.91
CA GLN A 141 10.78 -6.10 14.74
C GLN A 141 9.78 -6.93 13.95
N PHE A 142 9.89 -8.25 14.02
CA PHE A 142 8.90 -9.19 13.49
C PHE A 142 8.07 -9.73 14.64
N LEU A 143 6.75 -9.60 14.52
CA LEU A 143 5.80 -10.01 15.54
C LEU A 143 4.95 -11.16 15.01
N LEU A 144 4.79 -12.20 15.83
CA LEU A 144 3.94 -13.35 15.54
C LEU A 144 2.78 -13.42 16.54
N PRO A 145 1.58 -13.84 16.11
CA PRO A 145 0.45 -13.97 17.01
C PRO A 145 0.67 -15.12 18.00
N LEU A 146 0.31 -14.89 19.27
CA LEU A 146 0.33 -15.91 20.32
C LEU A 146 -0.97 -16.74 20.32
N PRO A 147 -0.93 -17.99 20.82
CA PRO A 147 -2.15 -18.75 21.09
C PRO A 147 -3.14 -17.97 21.96
N GLY A 148 -4.40 -17.93 21.53
CA GLY A 148 -5.46 -17.16 22.21
C GLY A 148 -5.59 -15.71 21.76
N SER A 149 -4.74 -15.22 20.85
CA SER A 149 -4.95 -13.92 20.21
C SER A 149 -6.27 -13.90 19.42
N ALA A 150 -6.91 -12.75 19.33
CA ALA A 150 -8.17 -12.58 18.64
C ALA A 150 -8.08 -12.99 17.15
N PRO A 151 -9.19 -13.48 16.53
CA PRO A 151 -9.21 -13.85 15.12
C PRO A 151 -8.74 -12.71 14.21
N GLY A 152 -8.03 -13.05 13.13
CA GLY A 152 -7.44 -12.08 12.20
C GLY A 152 -6.04 -11.59 12.59
N SER A 153 -5.50 -12.04 13.73
CA SER A 153 -4.09 -11.82 14.07
C SER A 153 -3.19 -12.56 13.07
N ALA A 154 -2.24 -11.85 12.48
CA ALA A 154 -1.27 -12.39 11.54
C ALA A 154 0.13 -11.93 11.93
N GLY A 155 1.16 -12.55 11.35
CA GLY A 155 2.53 -12.05 11.51
C GLY A 155 2.72 -10.73 10.76
N TYR A 156 3.47 -9.80 11.34
CA TYR A 156 3.78 -8.51 10.73
C TYR A 156 5.16 -8.00 11.14
N ALA A 157 5.67 -7.01 10.41
CA ALA A 157 6.87 -6.29 10.80
C ALA A 157 6.54 -4.83 11.13
N VAL A 158 7.23 -4.28 12.13
CA VAL A 158 7.21 -2.85 12.46
C VAL A 158 8.61 -2.28 12.31
N ILE A 159 8.72 -1.15 11.64
CA ILE A 159 9.99 -0.46 11.35
C ILE A 159 9.97 0.88 12.10
N GLU A 160 11.00 1.17 12.88
CA GLU A 160 11.17 2.45 13.59
C GLU A 160 11.06 3.61 12.59
N GLY A 161 10.25 4.63 12.88
CA GLY A 161 10.05 5.76 11.97
C GLY A 161 9.04 5.57 10.82
N ILE A 162 8.75 4.31 10.42
CA ILE A 162 7.80 4.01 9.33
C ILE A 162 6.51 3.38 9.86
N GLY A 163 6.57 2.51 10.86
CA GLY A 163 5.41 1.79 11.40
C GLY A 163 5.25 0.37 10.82
N CYS A 164 4.01 -0.12 10.76
CA CYS A 164 3.72 -1.52 10.45
C CYS A 164 3.54 -1.80 8.94
N THR A 165 4.06 -2.94 8.48
CA THR A 165 3.88 -3.45 7.11
C THR A 165 2.44 -3.87 6.78
N ALA A 166 1.56 -3.99 7.77
CA ALA A 166 0.14 -4.27 7.61
C ALA A 166 -0.74 -3.02 7.78
N GLY A 167 -0.13 -1.83 7.72
CA GLY A 167 -0.82 -0.54 7.84
C GLY A 167 -0.55 0.15 9.18
N PRO A 168 -0.60 1.49 9.21
CA PRO A 168 -0.09 2.28 10.33
C PRO A 168 -0.96 2.23 11.59
N PHE A 169 -2.11 1.56 11.56
CA PHE A 169 -2.93 1.29 12.77
C PHE A 169 -2.93 -0.20 13.17
N TYR A 170 -2.21 -1.08 12.48
CA TYR A 170 -2.05 -2.48 12.91
C TYR A 170 -1.08 -2.55 14.11
N PRO A 171 -1.30 -3.40 15.13
CA PRO A 171 -2.35 -4.42 15.28
C PRO A 171 -3.62 -3.92 15.96
N TYR A 172 -3.74 -2.63 16.27
CA TYR A 172 -4.94 -2.10 16.90
C TYR A 172 -6.17 -2.31 16.01
N ASN A 173 -6.02 -2.09 14.71
CA ASN A 173 -7.02 -2.40 13.71
C ASN A 173 -6.53 -3.48 12.72
N PRO A 174 -6.57 -4.76 13.10
CA PRO A 174 -6.37 -5.82 12.14
C PRO A 174 -7.63 -5.94 11.29
N HIS A 175 -7.45 -6.05 9.98
CA HIS A 175 -8.57 -6.41 9.11
C HIS A 175 -9.02 -7.84 9.43
N PHE A 176 -10.35 -7.99 9.51
CA PHE A 176 -10.97 -9.27 9.80
C PHE A 176 -11.10 -10.12 8.53
N PHE A 177 -11.45 -11.39 8.78
CA PHE A 177 -11.85 -12.44 7.83
C PHE A 177 -11.99 -11.95 6.38
N GLU A 178 -11.12 -12.49 5.52
CA GLU A 178 -11.02 -12.25 4.06
C GLU A 178 -10.40 -10.92 3.62
N ALA A 179 -10.11 -9.97 4.51
CA ALA A 179 -9.41 -8.73 4.17
C ALA A 179 -8.01 -8.67 4.78
N HIS A 180 -7.01 -8.28 3.98
CA HIS A 180 -5.64 -8.05 4.44
C HIS A 180 -5.09 -6.75 3.88
N TYR A 181 -4.41 -5.98 4.72
CA TYR A 181 -3.58 -4.88 4.27
C TYR A 181 -2.14 -5.29 4.11
N TYR A 182 -1.55 -4.81 3.04
CA TYR A 182 -0.13 -4.85 2.85
C TYR A 182 0.37 -3.46 2.49
N MET A 183 1.42 -3.01 3.17
CA MET A 183 2.12 -1.80 2.77
C MET A 183 2.73 -2.03 1.40
N ASN A 184 2.17 -1.34 0.41
CA ASN A 184 2.66 -1.35 -0.96
C ASN A 184 3.84 -0.42 -1.08
N CYS A 185 3.71 0.80 -0.56
CA CYS A 185 4.87 1.65 -0.37
C CYS A 185 4.68 2.76 0.67
N PHE A 186 5.79 3.42 0.98
CA PHE A 186 5.89 4.50 1.95
C PHE A 186 6.57 5.69 1.31
N ARG A 187 6.04 6.89 1.55
CA ARG A 187 6.57 8.16 1.04
C ARG A 187 6.89 9.07 2.21
N ASN A 188 8.05 9.72 2.20
CA ASN A 188 8.45 10.77 3.15
C ASN A 188 9.01 11.95 2.36
N LYS A 189 8.64 13.18 2.72
CA LYS A 189 9.10 14.44 2.07
C LYS A 189 9.00 14.45 0.54
N GLY A 190 8.03 13.72 -0.01
CA GLY A 190 7.78 13.66 -1.45
C GLY A 190 8.56 12.57 -2.20
N SER A 191 9.50 11.87 -1.57
CA SER A 191 10.26 10.73 -2.14
C SER A 191 9.85 9.40 -1.52
N TYR A 192 10.15 8.28 -2.19
CA TYR A 192 9.96 6.95 -1.61
C TYR A 192 11.32 6.40 -1.17
N PRO A 193 11.60 6.36 0.14
CA PRO A 193 12.91 5.94 0.61
C PRO A 193 13.19 4.49 0.22
N VAL A 194 14.45 4.21 -0.10
CA VAL A 194 14.92 2.86 -0.42
C VAL A 194 15.00 2.05 0.87
N LEU A 195 14.39 0.87 0.88
CA LEU A 195 14.49 -0.10 1.98
C LEU A 195 15.44 -1.24 1.60
N ASP A 196 16.51 -1.41 2.38
CA ASP A 196 17.49 -2.49 2.22
C ASP A 196 17.75 -3.25 3.54
N PRO A 197 17.34 -4.52 3.68
CA PRO A 197 16.65 -5.31 2.66
C PRO A 197 15.23 -4.81 2.40
N ALA A 198 14.72 -5.10 1.20
CA ALA A 198 13.33 -4.85 0.85
C ALA A 198 12.38 -5.42 1.93
N THR A 199 11.34 -4.68 2.29
CA THR A 199 10.41 -5.04 3.37
C THR A 199 8.96 -4.97 2.89
N GLY A 200 8.07 -5.80 3.44
CA GLY A 200 6.65 -5.82 3.07
C GLY A 200 6.32 -6.88 2.02
N TYR A 201 5.08 -6.87 1.54
CA TYR A 201 4.56 -7.87 0.62
C TYR A 201 3.55 -7.23 -0.36
N VAL A 202 3.91 -7.06 -1.62
CA VAL A 202 3.00 -6.64 -2.68
C VAL A 202 2.41 -7.91 -3.29
N ALA A 203 1.13 -8.18 -3.06
CA ALA A 203 0.43 -9.25 -3.75
C ALA A 203 0.30 -8.90 -5.25
N ILE A 204 1.06 -9.57 -6.09
CA ILE A 204 0.96 -9.54 -7.56
C ILE A 204 0.32 -10.84 -8.02
N PHE A 205 -0.79 -10.75 -8.73
CA PHE A 205 -1.38 -11.91 -9.40
C PHE A 205 -0.62 -12.17 -10.70
N LYS A 206 0.35 -13.10 -10.65
CA LYS A 206 1.14 -13.52 -11.81
C LYS A 206 0.86 -14.98 -12.12
N ASN A 207 0.34 -15.24 -13.32
CA ASN A 207 0.00 -16.56 -13.89
C ASN A 207 -1.03 -17.32 -13.05
N GLY A 208 -2.01 -16.62 -12.46
CA GLY A 208 -2.99 -17.25 -11.56
C GLY A 208 -2.45 -17.59 -10.17
N ALA A 209 -1.20 -17.22 -9.86
CA ALA A 209 -0.63 -17.34 -8.52
C ALA A 209 -0.41 -15.94 -7.91
N THR A 210 -0.71 -15.80 -6.62
CA THR A 210 -0.35 -14.61 -5.84
C THR A 210 1.14 -14.69 -5.51
N GLN A 211 1.95 -13.83 -6.13
CA GLN A 211 3.35 -13.62 -5.78
C GLN A 211 3.44 -12.42 -4.85
N PHE A 212 4.17 -12.53 -3.75
CA PHE A 212 4.40 -11.39 -2.87
C PHE A 212 5.78 -10.79 -3.18
N LEU A 213 5.84 -9.56 -3.68
CA LEU A 213 7.10 -8.83 -3.88
C LEU A 213 7.37 -7.87 -2.73
N PRO A 214 8.54 -7.87 -2.09
CA PRO A 214 8.83 -6.92 -1.02
C PRO A 214 8.95 -5.49 -1.57
N TYR A 215 8.47 -4.49 -0.82
CA TYR A 215 8.66 -3.08 -1.15
C TYR A 215 10.14 -2.73 -1.00
N HIS A 216 10.69 -2.09 -2.03
CA HIS A 216 12.10 -1.70 -2.06
C HIS A 216 12.28 -0.21 -2.38
N ASN A 217 11.51 0.34 -3.34
CA ASN A 217 11.65 1.73 -3.81
C ASN A 217 10.43 2.20 -4.64
N ASP A 218 10.53 3.37 -5.27
CA ASP A 218 9.54 3.95 -6.20
C ASP A 218 8.94 2.96 -7.21
N ASN A 219 9.73 2.00 -7.71
CA ASN A 219 9.25 1.06 -8.73
C ASN A 219 8.18 0.11 -8.19
N THR A 220 8.17 -0.13 -6.88
CA THR A 220 7.14 -0.94 -6.21
C THR A 220 5.88 -0.14 -5.84
N CYS A 221 5.90 1.20 -5.92
CA CYS A 221 4.77 2.06 -5.59
C CYS A 221 3.66 2.13 -6.64
N ASN A 222 3.93 1.70 -7.87
CA ASN A 222 2.91 1.60 -8.90
C ASN A 222 2.45 0.15 -8.94
N PRO A 223 1.46 -0.25 -8.10
CA PRO A 223 0.87 -1.55 -8.29
C PRO A 223 0.29 -1.53 -9.71
N VAL A 224 0.51 -2.59 -10.48
CA VAL A 224 -0.24 -2.82 -11.72
C VAL A 224 -1.66 -3.24 -11.31
N ALA A 225 -2.33 -2.37 -10.53
CA ALA A 225 -3.71 -2.46 -10.20
C ALA A 225 -4.45 -1.80 -11.36
N VAL A 226 -5.12 -2.61 -12.17
CA VAL A 226 -6.10 -2.07 -13.09
C VAL A 226 -7.30 -1.68 -12.26
N GLU A 227 -7.42 -0.36 -12.04
CA GLU A 227 -8.60 0.24 -11.45
C GLU A 227 -9.86 -0.33 -12.12
N GLU A 228 -10.84 -0.71 -11.31
CA GLU A 228 -12.15 -1.03 -11.87
C GLU A 228 -12.65 0.20 -12.63
N PRO A 229 -13.23 0.03 -13.83
CA PRO A 229 -13.70 1.15 -14.63
C PRO A 229 -14.65 2.00 -13.80
N GLN A 230 -14.25 3.24 -13.54
CA GLN A 230 -15.08 4.26 -12.89
C GLN A 230 -16.43 4.37 -13.63
N SER A 231 -17.50 4.78 -12.93
CA SER A 231 -18.87 4.83 -13.49
C SER A 231 -19.03 5.67 -14.77
N GLU A 232 -18.06 6.54 -15.06
CA GLU A 232 -17.93 7.33 -16.29
C GLU A 232 -17.13 6.63 -17.42
N SER A 233 -16.95 5.31 -17.35
CA SER A 233 -16.33 4.57 -18.45
C SER A 233 -17.20 4.66 -19.71
N PRO A 234 -16.61 4.96 -20.89
CA PRO A 234 -17.27 4.90 -22.16
C PRO A 234 -17.41 3.45 -22.58
N VAL A 235 -16.76 2.50 -21.90
CA VAL A 235 -17.07 1.08 -22.09
C VAL A 235 -18.45 0.84 -21.50
N GLU A 236 -19.41 0.57 -22.38
CA GLU A 236 -20.78 0.24 -21.99
C GLU A 236 -20.85 -1.18 -21.43
N THR A 237 -20.30 -2.14 -22.17
CA THR A 237 -20.34 -3.56 -21.83
C THR A 237 -19.10 -4.28 -22.35
N VAL A 238 -18.69 -5.30 -21.61
CA VAL A 238 -17.65 -6.26 -21.99
C VAL A 238 -18.29 -7.65 -21.93
N PHE A 239 -18.42 -8.34 -23.05
CA PHE A 239 -19.13 -9.62 -23.11
C PHE A 239 -18.58 -10.54 -24.21
N PRO A 240 -18.62 -11.88 -24.03
CA PRO A 240 -18.84 -12.56 -22.76
C PRO A 240 -17.68 -12.32 -21.78
N GLN A 241 -17.95 -12.43 -20.48
CA GLN A 241 -16.94 -12.29 -19.44
C GLN A 241 -17.30 -13.23 -18.27
N PRO A 242 -16.61 -14.36 -18.09
CA PRO A 242 -15.45 -14.85 -18.86
C PRO A 242 -15.79 -15.23 -20.32
N ALA A 243 -14.80 -15.18 -21.21
CA ALA A 243 -14.91 -15.65 -22.60
C ALA A 243 -14.13 -16.95 -22.86
N ASP A 244 -14.52 -17.71 -23.88
CA ASP A 244 -13.72 -18.86 -24.38
C ASP A 244 -12.55 -18.34 -25.26
N LYS A 245 -12.89 -17.66 -26.37
CA LYS A 245 -11.92 -17.22 -27.40
C LYS A 245 -11.87 -15.73 -27.60
N ASP A 246 -13.01 -15.06 -27.59
CA ASP A 246 -13.13 -13.66 -27.96
C ASP A 246 -14.04 -12.90 -27.00
N VAL A 247 -13.70 -11.64 -26.76
CA VAL A 247 -14.49 -10.71 -25.97
C VAL A 247 -14.85 -9.51 -26.84
N MET A 248 -16.11 -9.11 -26.81
CA MET A 248 -16.57 -7.84 -27.38
C MET A 248 -16.50 -6.74 -26.32
N ILE A 249 -15.80 -5.66 -26.64
CA ILE A 249 -15.82 -4.40 -25.88
C ILE A 249 -16.72 -3.43 -26.63
N ARG A 250 -17.87 -3.07 -26.06
CA ARG A 250 -18.79 -2.08 -26.63
C ARG A 250 -18.66 -0.74 -25.91
N PHE A 251 -18.68 0.35 -26.67
CA PHE A 251 -18.58 1.70 -26.15
C PHE A 251 -19.94 2.45 -26.21
N ARG A 252 -20.26 3.21 -25.14
CA ARG A 252 -21.43 4.10 -25.02
C ARG A 252 -21.44 5.20 -26.08
N SER A 253 -20.24 5.61 -26.50
CA SER A 253 -20.02 6.59 -27.56
C SER A 253 -18.84 6.13 -28.43
N PRO A 254 -18.86 6.44 -29.74
CA PRO A 254 -17.78 6.01 -30.63
C PRO A 254 -16.44 6.64 -30.22
N ILE A 255 -15.40 5.81 -30.13
CA ILE A 255 -14.07 6.20 -29.66
C ILE A 255 -13.15 6.51 -30.84
N THR A 256 -12.34 7.57 -30.71
CA THR A 256 -11.24 7.86 -31.65
C THR A 256 -9.93 7.92 -30.87
N GLY A 257 -9.03 6.97 -31.09
CA GLY A 257 -7.78 6.88 -30.34
C GLY A 257 -7.14 5.51 -30.44
N SER A 258 -6.85 4.84 -29.31
CA SER A 258 -6.22 3.52 -29.32
C SER A 258 -6.79 2.56 -28.27
N LEU A 259 -6.72 1.27 -28.58
CA LEU A 259 -6.90 0.16 -27.64
C LEU A 259 -5.60 -0.63 -27.56
N THR A 260 -5.10 -0.83 -26.36
CA THR A 260 -3.92 -1.67 -26.06
C THR A 260 -4.35 -2.81 -25.14
N ILE A 261 -3.95 -4.04 -25.45
CA ILE A 261 -4.08 -5.20 -24.57
C ILE A 261 -2.69 -5.56 -24.07
N ALA A 262 -2.54 -5.70 -22.76
CA ALA A 262 -1.31 -6.11 -22.11
C ALA A 262 -1.52 -7.39 -21.30
N ASP A 263 -0.48 -8.22 -21.24
CA ASP A 263 -0.47 -9.34 -20.30
C ASP A 263 -0.29 -8.84 -18.85
N ILE A 264 -0.36 -9.77 -17.91
CA ILE A 264 -0.21 -9.49 -16.47
C ILE A 264 1.18 -8.98 -16.07
N SER A 265 2.18 -9.07 -16.94
CA SER A 265 3.49 -8.47 -16.74
C SER A 265 3.60 -7.05 -17.30
N GLY A 266 2.50 -6.49 -17.81
CA GLY A 266 2.44 -5.18 -18.46
C GLY A 266 3.00 -5.18 -19.88
N ARG A 267 3.32 -6.34 -20.47
CA ARG A 267 3.82 -6.40 -21.85
C ARG A 267 2.64 -6.32 -22.83
N THR A 268 2.71 -5.37 -23.76
CA THR A 268 1.72 -5.22 -24.82
C THR A 268 1.67 -6.48 -25.69
N LYS A 269 0.47 -7.05 -25.83
CA LYS A 269 0.15 -8.21 -26.66
C LYS A 269 -0.60 -7.82 -27.94
N PHE A 270 -1.38 -6.75 -27.88
CA PHE A 270 -2.15 -6.26 -29.01
C PHE A 270 -2.32 -4.75 -28.89
N GLU A 271 -2.29 -4.05 -30.03
CA GLU A 271 -2.57 -2.63 -30.11
C GLU A 271 -3.31 -2.33 -31.41
N MET A 272 -4.35 -1.49 -31.33
CA MET A 272 -5.10 -1.04 -32.50
C MET A 272 -5.49 0.43 -32.37
N LEU A 273 -5.55 1.11 -33.52
CA LEU A 273 -6.12 2.45 -33.62
C LEU A 273 -7.65 2.35 -33.79
N LEU A 274 -8.36 3.22 -33.09
CA LEU A 274 -9.80 3.36 -33.13
C LEU A 274 -10.16 4.65 -33.87
N ASN A 275 -11.13 4.59 -34.77
CA ASN A 275 -11.62 5.76 -35.51
C ASN A 275 -13.14 5.74 -35.51
N LYS A 276 -13.74 6.51 -34.60
CA LYS A 276 -15.18 6.52 -34.33
C LYS A 276 -15.75 5.10 -34.15
N THR A 277 -15.01 4.25 -33.44
CA THR A 277 -15.32 2.83 -33.26
C THR A 277 -16.32 2.64 -32.12
N HIS A 278 -17.42 1.92 -32.36
CA HIS A 278 -18.43 1.61 -31.34
C HIS A 278 -18.18 0.29 -30.60
N GLU A 279 -17.51 -0.65 -31.25
CA GLU A 279 -17.24 -1.96 -30.67
C GLU A 279 -15.95 -2.54 -31.23
N VAL A 280 -15.28 -3.35 -30.40
CA VAL A 280 -14.05 -4.04 -30.76
C VAL A 280 -14.13 -5.47 -30.26
N GLN A 281 -13.90 -6.42 -31.16
CA GLN A 281 -13.70 -7.81 -30.81
C GLN A 281 -12.22 -8.06 -30.52
N VAL A 282 -11.91 -8.59 -29.33
CA VAL A 282 -10.56 -8.90 -28.87
C VAL A 282 -10.43 -10.41 -28.74
N ASN A 283 -9.55 -10.99 -29.53
CA ASN A 283 -9.21 -12.41 -29.43
C ASN A 283 -8.24 -12.66 -28.26
N ARG A 284 -8.35 -13.84 -27.65
CA ARG A 284 -7.47 -14.30 -26.57
C ARG A 284 -5.99 -14.30 -27.01
N PRO A 285 -5.12 -13.49 -26.38
CA PRO A 285 -3.71 -13.48 -26.74
C PRO A 285 -2.96 -14.65 -26.10
N ASP A 286 -2.19 -15.43 -26.87
CA ASP A 286 -1.22 -16.44 -26.38
C ASP A 286 -1.76 -17.40 -25.30
N ASN A 287 -3.03 -17.82 -25.38
CA ASN A 287 -3.71 -18.62 -24.35
C ASN A 287 -3.73 -17.98 -22.94
N ALA A 288 -3.56 -16.66 -22.84
CA ALA A 288 -3.67 -15.95 -21.57
C ALA A 288 -5.06 -16.14 -20.96
N LEU A 289 -5.13 -16.54 -19.68
CA LEU A 289 -6.38 -16.61 -18.91
C LEU A 289 -6.87 -15.21 -18.51
N PHE A 290 -5.96 -14.25 -18.49
CA PHE A 290 -6.22 -12.92 -17.98
C PHE A 290 -5.35 -11.91 -18.73
N VAL A 291 -5.98 -10.84 -19.23
CA VAL A 291 -5.29 -9.70 -19.83
C VAL A 291 -5.94 -8.40 -19.40
N PHE A 292 -5.19 -7.31 -19.52
CA PHE A 292 -5.66 -5.96 -19.22
C PHE A 292 -5.82 -5.19 -20.52
N PHE A 293 -6.85 -4.35 -20.60
CA PHE A 293 -7.03 -3.44 -21.72
C PHE A 293 -6.90 -1.99 -21.27
N THR A 294 -6.36 -1.15 -22.14
CA THR A 294 -6.33 0.31 -22.00
C THR A 294 -6.92 0.94 -23.27
N VAL A 295 -7.95 1.75 -23.11
CA VAL A 295 -8.54 2.55 -24.19
C VAL A 295 -8.20 4.01 -23.95
N ARG A 296 -7.54 4.64 -24.92
CA ARG A 296 -7.27 6.09 -24.92
C ARG A 296 -8.17 6.73 -25.95
N ASP A 297 -9.04 7.63 -25.52
CA ASP A 297 -9.87 8.44 -26.42
C ASP A 297 -9.25 9.83 -26.57
N VAL A 298 -8.86 10.17 -27.79
CA VAL A 298 -8.19 11.43 -28.11
C VAL A 298 -9.17 12.60 -28.07
N LEU A 299 -10.46 12.36 -28.32
CA LEU A 299 -11.46 13.44 -28.34
C LEU A 299 -11.84 13.91 -26.94
N SER A 300 -11.97 12.99 -25.99
CA SER A 300 -12.26 13.33 -24.59
C SER A 300 -11.02 13.48 -23.72
N GLU A 301 -9.83 13.17 -24.25
CA GLU A 301 -8.54 13.08 -23.54
C GLU A 301 -8.56 12.10 -22.35
N LYS A 302 -9.57 11.22 -22.27
CA LYS A 302 -9.71 10.26 -21.18
C LYS A 302 -9.01 8.93 -21.50
N VAL A 303 -8.50 8.27 -20.45
CA VAL A 303 -7.89 6.94 -20.50
C VAL A 303 -8.69 6.00 -19.62
N TYR A 304 -9.07 4.86 -20.19
CA TYR A 304 -9.89 3.85 -19.53
C TYR A 304 -9.14 2.54 -19.46
N ARG A 305 -9.27 1.84 -18.34
CA ARG A 305 -8.61 0.56 -18.13
C ARG A 305 -9.62 -0.47 -17.67
N GLY A 306 -9.35 -1.73 -17.96
CA GLY A 306 -10.17 -2.84 -17.50
C GLY A 306 -9.49 -4.18 -17.71
N LYS A 307 -10.19 -5.26 -17.36
CA LYS A 307 -9.68 -6.65 -17.44
C LYS A 307 -10.56 -7.52 -18.32
N LEU A 308 -9.95 -8.45 -19.04
CA LEU A 308 -10.60 -9.52 -19.79
C LEU A 308 -10.21 -10.86 -19.19
N LEU A 309 -11.19 -11.73 -18.88
CA LEU A 309 -10.97 -13.07 -18.37
C LEU A 309 -11.33 -14.09 -19.46
N PHE A 310 -10.48 -15.10 -19.62
CA PHE A 310 -10.69 -16.21 -20.53
C PHE A 310 -10.69 -17.54 -19.78
N LEU A 311 -11.53 -18.47 -20.22
CA LEU A 311 -11.67 -19.81 -19.63
C LEU A 311 -10.43 -20.68 -19.92
N ALA A 312 -10.05 -21.53 -18.97
CA ALA A 312 -9.07 -22.58 -19.23
C ALA A 312 -9.73 -23.72 -20.02
N HIS A 313 -9.15 -24.11 -21.14
CA HIS A 313 -9.55 -25.27 -21.94
C HIS A 313 -8.44 -26.32 -21.91
#